data_AF-A0A1H8CAE8-F1
#
_entry.id   AF-A0A1H8CAE8-F1
#
_cell.length_a   1.000
_cell.length_b   1.000
_cell.length_c   1.000
_cell.angle_alpha   90.00
_cell.angle_beta   90.00
_cell.angle_gamma   90.00
#
_symmetry.space_group_name_H-M   'P 1'
#
loop_
_entity.id
_entity.type
_entity.pdbx_description
1 polymer ?
#
loop_
_entity_poly.entity_id
_entity_poly.type
_entity_poly.pdbx_seq_one_letter_code
_entity_poly.pdbx_strand_id
1 'polypeptide(L)'
;MNDTVETEVDADNDRILKKFDFLIDKYHHSARTVVTPENIEDIDKVPVLTECVALRSKHMQPQFDELSPLRLLLDAALIDARIELNQADRQALVHALENRIIVQEKALLEQQD
;
A
#
# COMPACT_ATOMS: atom_id res chain seq x y z
N MET A 1 3.59 6.64 -44.68
CA MET A 1 3.34 7.76 -43.74
C MET A 1 2.22 7.28 -42.84
N ASN A 2 2.52 6.96 -41.58
CA ASN A 2 1.51 6.56 -40.61
C ASN A 2 1.07 7.83 -39.89
N ASP A 3 -0.03 8.42 -40.34
CA ASP A 3 -0.72 9.46 -39.58
C ASP A 3 -1.35 8.79 -38.36
N THR A 4 -0.63 8.80 -37.24
CA THR A 4 -1.17 8.41 -35.94
C THR A 4 -2.23 9.44 -35.59
N VAL A 5 -3.50 9.05 -35.68
CA VAL A 5 -4.62 9.86 -35.20
C VAL A 5 -4.43 10.03 -33.70
N GLU A 6 -3.98 11.20 -33.27
CA GLU A 6 -3.94 11.56 -31.86
C GLU A 6 -5.36 11.50 -31.32
N THR A 7 -5.61 10.52 -30.47
CA THR A 7 -6.91 10.35 -29.82
C THR A 7 -6.98 11.24 -28.58
N GLU A 8 -8.18 11.55 -28.10
CA GLU A 8 -8.37 12.29 -26.83
C GLU A 8 -7.64 11.61 -25.65
N VAL A 9 -7.44 10.29 -25.74
CA VAL A 9 -6.70 9.48 -24.75
C VAL A 9 -5.20 9.79 -24.78
N ASP A 10 -4.64 10.04 -25.96
CA ASP A 10 -3.22 10.41 -26.10
C ASP A 10 -2.96 11.79 -25.48
N ALA A 11 -3.89 12.74 -25.67
CA ALA A 11 -3.83 14.07 -25.05
C ALA A 11 -3.91 14.02 -23.52
N ASP A 12 -4.75 13.12 -22.98
CA ASP A 12 -4.85 12.92 -21.53
C ASP A 12 -3.59 12.23 -20.96
N ASN A 13 -3.00 11.28 -21.69
CA ASN A 13 -1.75 10.64 -21.31
C ASN A 13 -0.59 11.66 -21.28
N ASP A 14 -0.47 12.51 -22.29
CA ASP A 14 0.53 13.58 -22.33
C ASP A 14 0.37 14.56 -21.18
N ARG A 15 -0.88 14.86 -20.81
CA ARG A 15 -1.19 15.69 -19.64
C ARG A 15 -0.78 15.03 -18.33
N ILE A 16 -0.91 13.71 -18.21
CA ILE A 16 -0.48 12.95 -17.03
C ILE A 16 1.04 12.92 -16.95
N LEU A 17 1.74 12.64 -18.05
CA LEU A 17 3.21 12.64 -18.11
C LEU A 17 3.77 14.01 -17.72
N LYS A 18 3.18 15.09 -18.20
CA LYS A 18 3.59 16.46 -17.83
C LYS A 18 3.41 16.76 -16.34
N LYS A 19 2.35 16.22 -15.71
CA LYS A 19 2.17 16.34 -14.25
C LYS A 19 3.22 15.54 -13.49
N PHE A 20 3.60 14.37 -14.01
CA PHE A 20 4.62 13.52 -13.41
C PHE A 20 6.00 14.18 -13.47
N ASP A 21 6.39 14.74 -14.61
CA ASP A 21 7.64 15.50 -14.75
C ASP A 21 7.67 16.70 -13.81
N PHE A 22 6.56 17.44 -13.69
CA PHE A 22 6.44 18.56 -12.74
C PHE A 22 6.61 18.09 -11.28
N LEU A 23 6.08 16.93 -10.92
CA LEU A 23 6.27 16.33 -9.60
C LEU A 23 7.73 15.94 -9.37
N ILE A 24 8.38 15.29 -10.33
CA ILE A 24 9.81 14.97 -10.25
C ILE A 24 10.62 16.25 -10.06
N ASP A 25 10.45 17.23 -10.92
CA ASP A 25 11.20 18.48 -10.83
C ASP A 25 10.97 19.18 -9.49
N LYS A 26 9.72 19.28 -9.04
CA LYS A 26 9.40 19.96 -7.78
C LYS A 26 10.08 19.31 -6.58
N TYR A 27 10.07 17.98 -6.49
CA TYR A 27 10.58 17.26 -5.32
C TYR A 27 12.09 16.96 -5.40
N HIS A 28 12.66 16.87 -6.60
CA HIS A 28 14.11 16.75 -6.79
C HIS A 28 14.84 18.10 -6.60
N HIS A 29 14.23 19.23 -6.98
CA HIS A 29 14.84 20.55 -6.77
C HIS A 29 14.63 21.08 -5.34
N SER A 30 13.55 20.70 -4.64
CA SER A 30 13.39 21.07 -3.23
C SER A 30 14.45 20.47 -2.32
N ALA A 31 15.05 19.35 -2.70
CA ALA A 31 16.21 18.76 -2.02
C ALA A 31 17.53 19.51 -2.27
N ARG A 32 17.55 20.44 -3.24
CA ARG A 32 18.75 21.20 -3.65
C ARG A 32 18.74 22.66 -3.19
N THR A 33 17.95 22.99 -2.16
CA THR A 33 17.99 24.31 -1.51
C THR A 33 19.29 24.43 -0.69
N VAL A 34 20.36 24.74 -1.43
CA VAL A 34 21.64 25.37 -1.09
C VAL A 34 21.85 25.67 0.40
N VAL A 35 22.67 24.83 1.04
CA VAL A 35 23.58 25.28 2.11
C VAL A 35 24.86 25.70 1.39
N THR A 36 25.23 26.98 1.45
CA THR A 36 26.47 27.51 0.87
C THR A 36 27.69 26.96 1.63
N PRO A 37 28.63 26.25 0.99
CA PRO A 37 29.88 25.85 1.60
C PRO A 37 30.98 26.78 1.10
N GLU A 38 31.12 27.96 1.70
CA GLU A 38 32.45 28.60 1.68
C GLU A 38 33.34 27.80 2.65
N ASN A 39 34.51 27.38 2.15
CA ASN A 39 35.51 26.48 2.77
C ASN A 39 35.21 24.99 2.75
N ILE A 40 35.41 24.38 1.57
CA ILE A 40 35.79 22.96 1.47
C ILE A 40 37.32 22.90 1.44
N GLU A 41 37.94 22.96 2.62
CA GLU A 41 39.18 22.23 2.85
C GLU A 41 38.82 20.94 3.59
N ASP A 42 39.52 19.86 3.26
CA ASP A 42 39.40 18.51 3.83
C ASP A 42 38.53 17.52 3.02
N ILE A 43 39.13 16.98 1.96
CA ILE A 43 38.59 15.94 1.06
C ILE A 43 38.36 14.60 1.79
N ASP A 44 38.86 14.44 3.03
CA ASP A 44 38.78 13.20 3.81
C ASP A 44 37.73 13.20 4.93
N LYS A 45 36.94 14.27 5.08
CA LYS A 45 35.80 14.29 6.02
C LYS A 45 34.50 14.13 5.27
N VAL A 46 34.09 12.88 5.07
CA VAL A 46 32.69 12.58 4.72
C VAL A 46 31.79 13.25 5.78
N PRO A 47 30.94 14.23 5.40
CA PRO A 47 30.06 14.85 6.36
C PRO A 47 29.05 13.80 6.81
N VAL A 48 29.18 13.37 8.06
CA VAL A 48 28.23 12.46 8.69
C VAL A 48 27.01 13.30 9.08
N LEU A 49 25.82 12.88 8.62
CA LEU A 49 24.54 13.46 9.04
C LEU A 49 24.41 13.33 10.57
N THR A 50 24.69 14.42 11.29
CA THR A 50 24.54 14.52 12.75
C THR A 50 23.13 14.92 13.17
N GLU A 51 22.27 15.27 12.22
CA GLU A 51 20.87 15.53 12.48
C GLU A 51 20.06 14.22 12.52
N CYS A 52 19.53 13.89 13.70
CA CYS A 52 18.53 12.84 13.82
C CYS A 52 17.25 13.29 13.11
N VAL A 53 17.06 12.83 11.88
CA VAL A 53 15.78 12.96 11.17
C VAL A 53 14.76 12.07 11.89
N ALA A 54 14.04 12.67 12.85
CA ALA A 54 12.86 12.05 13.42
C ALA A 54 11.76 12.08 12.36
N LEU A 55 11.76 11.06 11.50
CA LEU A 55 10.61 10.77 10.65
C LEU A 55 9.42 10.64 11.59
N ARG A 56 8.40 11.50 11.44
CA ARG A 56 7.09 11.19 12.02
C ARG A 56 6.72 9.85 11.43
N SER A 57 6.82 8.80 12.24
CA SER A 57 6.32 7.49 11.89
C SER A 57 4.92 7.73 11.36
N LYS A 58 4.76 7.60 10.04
CA LYS A 58 3.44 7.34 9.48
C LYS A 58 3.13 5.99 10.05
N HIS A 59 2.51 6.00 11.22
CA HIS A 59 1.83 4.87 11.78
C HIS A 59 0.90 4.43 10.65
N MET A 60 1.36 3.45 9.87
CA MET A 60 0.49 2.75 8.93
C MET A 60 -0.52 2.14 9.87
N GLN A 61 -1.69 2.80 9.95
CA GLN A 61 -2.77 2.29 10.74
C GLN A 61 -2.91 0.83 10.34
N PRO A 62 -2.88 -0.12 11.29
CA PRO A 62 -3.43 -1.42 11.00
C PRO A 62 -4.90 -1.19 10.71
N GLN A 63 -5.27 -0.90 9.45
CA GLN A 63 -6.68 -0.79 9.04
C GLN A 63 -7.42 -2.14 9.14
N PHE A 64 -6.77 -3.16 9.69
CA PHE A 64 -7.34 -4.46 10.01
C PHE A 64 -7.86 -4.57 11.44
N ASP A 65 -7.95 -3.46 12.19
CA ASP A 65 -8.28 -3.47 13.62
C ASP A 65 -9.72 -3.91 13.95
N GLU A 66 -10.62 -4.04 12.96
CA GLU A 66 -12.04 -4.33 13.24
C GLU A 66 -12.59 -5.64 12.65
N LEU A 67 -11.98 -6.19 11.59
CA LEU A 67 -12.50 -7.38 10.92
C LEU A 67 -11.47 -8.51 10.94
N SER A 68 -11.88 -9.68 11.45
CA SER A 68 -11.06 -10.89 11.34
C SER A 68 -10.70 -11.14 9.86
N PRO A 69 -9.47 -11.60 9.56
CA PRO A 69 -9.06 -11.87 8.18
C PRO A 69 -10.04 -12.79 7.43
N LEU A 70 -10.68 -13.71 8.15
CA LEU A 70 -11.71 -14.61 7.64
C LEU A 70 -12.97 -13.87 7.20
N ARG A 71 -13.40 -12.85 7.97
CA ARG A 71 -14.53 -12.00 7.61
C ARG A 71 -14.22 -11.16 6.37
N LEU A 72 -13.01 -10.61 6.27
CA LEU A 72 -12.59 -9.84 5.09
C LEU A 72 -12.56 -10.72 3.83
N LEU A 73 -12.01 -11.94 3.94
CA LEU A 73 -11.97 -12.90 2.84
C LEU A 73 -13.39 -13.32 2.41
N LEU A 74 -14.26 -13.60 3.38
CA LEU A 74 -15.64 -13.95 3.11
C LEU A 74 -16.38 -12.80 2.42
N ASP A 75 -16.26 -11.58 2.92
CA ASP A 75 -16.92 -10.41 2.34
C ASP A 75 -16.43 -10.16 0.90
N ALA A 76 -15.13 -10.31 0.63
CA ALA A 76 -14.58 -10.22 -0.72
C ALA A 76 -15.15 -11.32 -1.65
N ALA A 77 -15.23 -12.57 -1.17
CA ALA A 77 -15.78 -13.67 -1.94
C ALA A 77 -17.28 -13.53 -2.22
N LEU A 78 -18.05 -12.99 -1.26
CA LEU A 78 -19.48 -12.70 -1.44
C LEU A 78 -19.70 -11.60 -2.47
N ILE A 79 -18.85 -10.57 -2.47
CA ILE A 79 -18.87 -9.50 -3.47
C ILE A 79 -18.56 -10.06 -4.86
N ASP A 80 -17.52 -10.89 -4.99
CA ASP A 80 -17.13 -11.50 -6.26
C ASP A 80 -18.21 -12.44 -6.82
N ALA A 81 -18.82 -13.25 -5.94
CA ALA A 81 -19.93 -14.14 -6.29
C ALA A 81 -21.27 -13.41 -6.51
N ARG A 82 -21.34 -12.10 -6.24
CA ARG A 82 -22.57 -11.28 -6.29
C ARG A 82 -23.70 -11.84 -5.44
N ILE A 83 -23.37 -12.41 -4.27
CA ILE A 83 -24.35 -12.97 -3.34
C ILE A 83 -24.63 -11.94 -2.25
N GLU A 84 -25.88 -11.49 -2.18
CA GLU A 84 -26.36 -10.64 -1.10
C GLU A 84 -26.82 -11.51 0.07
N LEU A 85 -26.11 -11.42 1.19
CA LEU A 85 -26.47 -12.06 2.46
C LEU A 85 -26.82 -11.02 3.52
N ASN A 86 -27.75 -11.34 4.41
CA ASN A 86 -28.03 -10.48 5.56
C ASN A 86 -26.84 -10.45 6.52
N GLN A 87 -26.74 -9.39 7.32
CA GLN A 87 -25.65 -9.25 8.29
C GLN A 87 -25.60 -10.42 9.28
N ALA A 88 -26.76 -10.91 9.73
CA ALA A 88 -26.87 -12.05 10.63
C ALA A 88 -26.34 -13.35 9.98
N ASP A 89 -26.69 -13.58 8.71
CA ASP A 89 -26.26 -14.78 7.98
C ASP A 89 -24.74 -14.74 7.70
N ARG A 90 -24.19 -13.57 7.39
CA ARG A 90 -22.75 -13.38 7.24
C ARG A 90 -22.01 -13.69 8.55
N GLN A 91 -22.50 -13.20 9.69
CA GLN A 91 -21.91 -13.50 10.99
C GLN A 91 -22.00 -14.99 11.35
N ALA A 92 -23.15 -15.62 11.11
CA ALA A 92 -23.33 -17.04 11.32
C ALA A 92 -22.37 -17.87 10.46
N LEU A 93 -22.15 -17.46 9.21
CA LEU A 93 -21.22 -18.12 8.30
C LEU A 93 -19.76 -17.97 8.74
N VAL A 94 -19.34 -16.78 9.16
CA VAL A 94 -18.00 -16.54 9.74
C VAL A 94 -17.79 -17.47 10.94
N HIS A 95 -18.73 -17.50 11.90
CA HIS A 95 -18.62 -18.37 13.07
C HIS A 95 -18.63 -19.86 12.73
N ALA A 96 -19.43 -20.29 11.74
CA ALA A 96 -19.43 -21.68 11.29
C ALA A 96 -18.06 -22.08 10.68
N LEU A 97 -17.45 -21.18 9.92
CA LEU A 97 -16.13 -21.38 9.32
C LEU A 97 -15.03 -21.41 10.39
N GLU A 98 -15.05 -20.50 11.35
CA GLU A 98 -14.13 -20.49 12.50
C GLU A 98 -14.21 -21.82 13.28
N ASN A 99 -15.42 -22.24 13.62
CA ASN A 99 -15.64 -23.51 14.32
C ASN A 99 -15.15 -24.71 13.49
N ARG A 100 -15.38 -24.71 12.18
CA ARG A 100 -14.92 -25.78 11.31
C ARG A 100 -13.40 -25.86 11.26
N ILE A 101 -12.71 -24.72 11.17
CA ILE A 101 -11.24 -24.68 11.16
C ILE A 101 -10.69 -25.27 12.47
N ILE A 102 -11.26 -24.88 13.62
CA ILE A 102 -10.85 -25.42 14.92
C ILE A 102 -11.08 -26.93 15.00
N VAL A 103 -12.22 -27.43 14.50
CA VAL A 103 -12.52 -28.87 14.47
C VAL A 103 -11.54 -29.62 13.56
N GLN A 104 -11.20 -29.05 12.41
CA GLN A 104 -10.23 -29.64 11.48
C GLN A 104 -8.81 -29.66 12.07
N GLU A 105 -8.41 -28.60 12.75
CA GLU A 105 -7.12 -28.52 13.42
C GLU A 105 -7.00 -29.60 14.51
N LYS A 106 -8.04 -29.78 15.33
CA LYS A 106 -8.10 -30.87 16.31
C LYS A 106 -8.02 -32.25 15.67
N ALA A 107 -8.77 -32.47 14.60
CA ALA A 107 -8.75 -33.75 13.88
C ALA A 107 -7.38 -34.05 13.23
N LEU A 108 -6.65 -33.02 12.79
CA LEU A 108 -5.29 -33.19 12.25
C LEU A 108 -4.26 -33.50 13.34
N LEU A 109 -4.41 -32.91 14.52
CA LEU A 109 -3.56 -33.21 15.67
C LEU A 109 -3.79 -34.64 16.19
N GLU A 110 -5.04 -35.10 16.24
CA GLU A 110 -5.40 -36.47 16.63
C GLU A 110 -4.93 -37.54 15.62
N GLN A 111 -4.55 -37.16 14.40
CA GLN A 111 -3.99 -38.06 13.39
C GLN A 111 -2.45 -38.15 13.44
N GLN A 112 -1.79 -37.34 14.27
CA GLN A 112 -0.33 -37.34 14.45
C GLN A 112 0.15 -38.09 15.71
N ASP A 113 -0.76 -38.51 16.59
CA ASP A 113 -0.51 -39.42 17.72
C ASP A 113 -0.82 -40.88 17.37
#